data_AF-Q2T6F4-F1
#
_entry.id   AF-Q2T6F4-F1
#
_cell.length_a   1.000
_cell.length_b   1.000
_cell.length_c   1.000
_cell.angle_alpha   90.00
_cell.angle_beta   90.00
_cell.angle_gamma   90.00
#
_symmetry.space_group_name_H-M   'P 1'
#
loop_
_entity.id
_entity.type
_entity.pdbx_description
1 polymer ?
#
loop_
_entity_poly.entity_id
_entity_poly.type
_entity_poly.pdbx_seq_one_letter_code
_entity_poly.pdbx_strand_id
1 'polypeptide(L)' 'MAKLIKPFKGVKNGEIYPTLLEVGEECPPELEDGARELGALEGADDKKPATAKK' A
#
# COMPACT_ATOMS: atom_id res chain seq x y z
N MET A 1 9.40 7.39 4.10
CA MET A 1 9.52 6.04 3.53
C MET A 1 8.90 5.09 4.52
N ALA A 2 7.57 5.07 4.54
CA ALA A 2 6.87 4.09 5.33
C ALA A 2 7.03 2.71 4.69
N LYS A 3 7.32 1.70 5.52
CA LYS A 3 7.40 0.32 5.07
C LYS A 3 6.01 -0.29 5.02
N LEU A 4 5.79 -1.13 4.02
CA LEU A 4 4.55 -1.88 3.92
C LEU A 4 4.52 -2.99 4.97
N ILE A 5 3.49 -3.03 5.80
CA ILE A 5 3.25 -4.10 6.79
C ILE A 5 2.32 -5.20 6.29
N LYS A 6 1.77 -5.01 5.09
CA LYS A 6 0.96 -6.00 4.37
C LYS A 6 1.10 -5.80 2.86
N PRO A 7 0.87 -6.84 2.04
CA PRO A 7 0.87 -6.71 0.61
C PRO A 7 -0.15 -5.64 0.15
N PHE A 8 0.30 -4.72 -0.69
CA PHE A 8 -0.46 -3.57 -1.15
C PHE A 8 -0.43 -3.49 -2.67
N LYS A 9 -1.58 -3.27 -3.32
CA LYS A 9 -1.64 -3.05 -4.76
C LYS A 9 -1.77 -1.56 -5.05
N GLY A 10 -0.73 -0.97 -5.62
CA GLY A 10 -0.71 0.44 -5.99
C GLY A 10 -0.40 0.64 -7.45
N VAL A 11 -1.04 1.64 -8.07
CA VAL A 11 -0.73 2.06 -9.43
C VAL A 11 0.32 3.15 -9.34
N LYS A 12 1.56 2.88 -9.75
CA LYS A 12 2.58 3.92 -9.85
C LYS A 12 2.23 4.90 -10.96
N ASN A 13 2.67 6.13 -10.82
CA ASN A 13 2.38 7.17 -11.79
C ASN A 13 2.97 6.78 -13.16
N GLY A 14 2.10 6.67 -14.19
CA GLY A 14 2.48 6.21 -15.53
C GLY A 14 2.35 4.71 -15.77
N GLU A 15 2.04 3.90 -14.76
CA GLU A 15 1.59 2.52 -14.94
C GLU A 15 0.07 2.48 -15.14
N ILE A 16 -0.39 1.68 -16.09
CA ILE A 16 -1.82 1.40 -16.32
C ILE A 16 -2.33 0.26 -15.43
N TYR A 17 -1.43 -0.51 -14.82
CA TYR A 17 -1.76 -1.66 -14.00
C TYR A 17 -1.28 -1.49 -12.56
N PRO A 18 -2.07 -1.96 -11.58
CA PRO A 18 -1.64 -1.97 -10.19
C PRO A 18 -0.54 -3.03 -9.98
N THR A 19 0.57 -2.59 -9.43
CA THR A 19 1.69 -3.46 -9.03
C THR A 19 1.49 -3.91 -7.58
N LEU A 20 1.76 -5.19 -7.33
CA LEU A 20 1.75 -5.77 -5.98
C LEU A 20 3.07 -5.38 -5.30
N LEU A 21 2.99 -4.56 -4.27
CA LEU A 21 4.09 -4.27 -3.38
C LEU A 21 3.99 -5.23 -2.19
N GLU A 22 5.09 -5.92 -1.91
CA GLU A 22 5.14 -6.94 -0.86
C GLU A 22 5.31 -6.35 0.54
N VAL A 23 5.16 -7.19 1.56
CA VAL A 23 5.43 -6.77 2.93
C VAL A 23 6.93 -6.53 3.11
N GLY A 24 7.29 -5.43 3.78
CA GLY A 24 8.67 -5.00 3.97
C GLY A 24 9.25 -4.16 2.82
N GLU A 25 8.54 -4.02 1.70
CA GLU A 25 8.90 -3.08 0.64
C GLU A 25 8.66 -1.63 1.08
N GLU A 26 9.47 -0.73 0.51
CA GLU A 26 9.33 0.70 0.72
C GLU A 26 8.14 1.25 -0.07
N CYS A 27 7.20 1.90 0.63
CA CYS A 27 6.06 2.52 -0.05
C CYS A 27 6.49 3.87 -0.64
N PRO A 28 6.33 4.07 -1.96
CA PRO A 28 6.62 5.37 -2.55
C PRO A 28 5.64 6.42 -2.01
N PRO A 29 6.05 7.68 -1.84
CA PRO A 29 5.22 8.74 -1.25
C PRO A 29 3.91 8.99 -2.02
N GLU A 30 3.89 8.72 -3.33
CA GLU A 30 2.66 8.80 -4.16
C GLU A 30 1.61 7.75 -3.78
N LEU A 31 2.03 6.60 -3.23
CA LEU A 31 1.16 5.53 -2.76
C LEU A 31 1.03 5.51 -1.24
N GLU A 32 1.89 6.24 -0.51
CA GLU A 32 1.91 6.30 0.95
C GLU A 32 0.55 6.78 1.47
N ASP A 33 -0.08 7.76 0.84
CA ASP A 33 -1.40 8.26 1.26
C ASP A 33 -2.49 7.16 1.14
N GLY A 34 -2.55 6.48 0.00
CA GLY A 34 -3.48 5.36 -0.21
C GLY A 34 -3.16 4.13 0.63
N ALA A 35 -1.88 3.84 0.84
CA ALA A 35 -1.43 2.76 1.71
C ALA A 35 -1.74 3.08 3.19
N ARG A 36 -1.63 4.33 3.61
CA ARG A 36 -2.00 4.80 4.95
C ARG A 36 -3.51 4.65 5.19
N GLU A 37 -4.32 5.14 4.26
CA GLU A 37 -5.79 5.03 4.30
C GLU A 37 -6.26 3.56 4.36
N LEU A 38 -5.51 2.66 3.70
CA LEU A 38 -5.80 1.23 3.68
C LEU A 38 -5.11 0.43 4.81
N GLY A 39 -4.43 1.10 5.73
CA GLY A 39 -3.73 0.46 6.86
C GLY A 39 -2.58 -0.45 6.43
N ALA A 40 -1.95 -0.17 5.29
CA ALA A 40 -0.87 -0.96 4.72
C ALA A 40 0.53 -0.52 5.14
N LEU A 41 0.67 0.59 5.85
CA LEU A 41 1.94 1.16 6.32
C LEU A 41 2.22 0.88 7.79
N GLU A 42 3.50 0.74 8.13
CA GLU A 42 3.97 0.65 9.52
C GLU A 42 3.64 1.95 10.27
N GLY A 43 2.68 1.89 11.20
CA GLY A 43 2.15 3.04 11.94
C GLY A 43 0.80 3.59 11.46
N ALA A 44 0.19 2.98 10.45
CA ALA A 44 -1.22 3.22 10.13
C ALA A 44 -2.10 2.50 11.19
N ASP A 45 -2.46 3.25 12.23
CA ASP A 45 -3.20 2.77 13.40
C ASP A 45 -4.55 2.13 13.00
N ASP A 46 -4.67 0.86 13.37
CA ASP A 46 -5.84 -0.05 13.39
C ASP A 46 -7.15 0.45 12.75
N LYS A 47 -7.29 0.29 11.43
CA LYS A 47 -8.63 0.24 10.80
C LYS A 47 -8.68 -0.70 9.59
N LYS A 48 -8.78 -1.99 9.91
CA LYS A 48 -9.46 -3.10 9.19
C LYS A 48 -9.23 -3.24 7.65
N PRO A 49 -8.81 -4.43 7.17
CA PRO A 49 -8.35 -4.61 5.79
C PRO A 49 -9.51 -4.62 4.77
N ALA A 50 -9.52 -3.66 3.86
CA ALA A 50 -10.34 -3.75 2.66
C ALA A 50 -9.62 -4.59 1.58
N THR A 51 -10.09 -5.82 1.49
CA THR A 51 -9.92 -6.79 0.39
C THR A 51 -10.17 -6.16 -0.99
N ALA A 52 -9.28 -6.37 -1.96
CA ALA A 52 -9.57 -6.39 -3.41
C ALA A 52 -8.35 -6.99 -4.16
N LYS A 53 -8.43 -8.02 -5.00
CA LYS A 53 -9.53 -8.78 -5.62
C LYS A 53 -9.00 -10.16 -6.05
N LYS A 54 -9.87 -11.16 -5.97
CA LYS A 54 -9.83 -12.46 -6.63
C LYS A 54 -10.19 -12.31 -8.10
#